data_AF-A0AAN8P1B2-F1
#
_entry.id   AF-A0AAN8P1B2-F1
#
_cell.length_a   1.000
_cell.length_b   1.000
_cell.length_c   1.000
_cell.angle_alpha   90.00
_cell.angle_beta   90.00
_cell.angle_gamma   90.00
#
_symmetry.space_group_name_H-M   'P 1'
#
loop_
_entity.id
_entity.type
_entity.pdbx_description
1 polymer ?
#
loop_
_entity_poly.entity_id
_entity_poly.type
_entity_poly.pdbx_seq_one_letter_code
_entity_poly.pdbx_strand_id
1 'polypeptide(L)'
;MATNGEAESRTGLISCFGSKVNFKLDKKDKSNPWERDSVILVPHSHNDPGWLKTYENYFHYHSRNILNNLAEKLKVFPNMTFIWSEISFFSQWWER
;
A
#
# COMPACT_ATOMS: atom_id res chain seq x y z
N MET A 1 20.14 -25.37 33.37
CA MET A 1 19.35 -25.76 32.18
C MET A 1 18.54 -24.55 31.75
N ALA A 2 19.02 -23.79 30.76
CA ALA A 2 18.24 -22.69 30.19
C ALA A 2 17.26 -23.30 29.18
N THR A 3 15.96 -23.08 29.38
CA THR A 3 14.93 -23.46 28.42
C THR A 3 15.02 -22.50 27.24
N ASN A 4 15.42 -23.02 26.08
CA ASN A 4 15.40 -22.29 24.82
C ASN A 4 13.96 -21.82 24.54
N GLY A 5 13.72 -20.52 24.65
CA GLY A 5 12.46 -19.90 24.23
C GLY A 5 12.38 -19.92 22.72
N GLU A 6 11.54 -20.77 22.15
CA GLU A 6 11.17 -20.69 20.74
C GLU A 6 10.55 -19.31 20.46
N ALA A 7 11.22 -18.54 19.60
CA ALA A 7 10.76 -17.25 19.16
C ALA A 7 9.50 -17.40 18.30
N GLU A 8 8.34 -17.29 18.93
CA GLU A 8 7.06 -17.39 18.25
C GLU A 8 6.79 -16.10 17.44
N SER A 9 7.00 -16.15 16.12
CA SER A 9 6.79 -15.04 15.17
C SER A 9 5.31 -14.62 15.09
N ARG A 10 5.02 -13.31 15.00
CA ARG A 10 3.66 -12.82 14.71
C ARG A 10 3.49 -12.70 13.21
N THR A 11 2.67 -13.56 12.64
CA THR A 11 2.20 -13.44 11.25
C THR A 11 0.98 -12.53 11.19
N GLY A 12 1.03 -11.50 10.35
CA GLY A 12 -0.13 -10.69 9.99
C GLY A 12 -0.50 -10.92 8.53
N LEU A 13 -1.77 -10.68 8.21
CA LEU A 13 -2.34 -10.82 6.86
C LEU A 13 -2.78 -9.45 6.36
N ILE A 14 -2.20 -9.02 5.25
CA ILE A 14 -2.70 -7.89 4.46
C ILE A 14 -3.53 -8.48 3.33
N SER A 15 -4.82 -8.16 3.30
CA SER A 15 -5.67 -8.51 2.17
C SER A 15 -5.69 -7.34 1.19
N CYS A 16 -5.05 -7.52 0.02
CA CYS A 16 -5.13 -6.60 -1.10
C CYS A 16 -5.91 -7.28 -2.22
N PHE A 17 -7.14 -6.83 -2.48
CA PHE A 17 -7.93 -7.20 -3.67
C PHE A 17 -7.93 -8.70 -4.01
N GLY A 18 -8.21 -9.55 -3.02
CA GLY A 18 -8.27 -11.02 -3.18
C GLY A 18 -6.92 -11.74 -3.04
N SER A 19 -5.80 -11.02 -3.12
CA SER A 19 -4.48 -11.56 -2.79
C SER A 19 -4.19 -11.36 -1.30
N LYS A 20 -3.76 -12.43 -0.63
CA LYS A 20 -3.32 -12.43 0.76
C LYS A 20 -1.81 -12.31 0.79
N VAL A 21 -1.29 -11.22 1.35
CA VAL A 21 0.13 -11.04 1.62
C VAL A 21 0.34 -11.33 3.11
N ASN A 22 1.13 -12.36 3.41
CA ASN A 22 1.55 -12.66 4.78
C ASN A 22 2.81 -11.84 5.08
N PHE A 23 2.81 -11.14 6.21
CA PHE A 23 4.02 -10.52 6.74
C PHE A 23 4.37 -11.16 8.07
N LYS A 24 5.65 -11.44 8.29
CA LYS A 24 6.19 -11.87 9.58
C LYS A 24 6.86 -10.67 10.23
N LEU A 25 6.48 -10.38 11.46
CA LEU A 25 7.23 -9.49 12.32
C LEU A 25 8.04 -10.35 13.28
N ASP A 26 9.36 -10.15 13.29
CA ASP A 26 10.23 -10.74 14.29
C ASP A 26 9.97 -10.04 15.63
N LYS A 27 9.77 -10.83 16.69
CA LYS A 27 9.60 -10.28 18.03
C LYS A 27 10.95 -9.71 18.48
N LYS A 28 11.06 -8.38 18.57
CA LYS A 28 12.12 -7.71 19.35
C LYS A 28 11.82 -7.78 20.85
N ASP A 29 12.86 -7.60 21.65
CA ASP A 29 12.81 -7.70 23.11
C ASP A 29 11.71 -6.80 23.69
N LYS A 30 10.77 -7.41 24.43
CA LYS A 30 9.60 -6.74 25.00
C LYS A 30 9.94 -5.89 26.24
N SER A 31 11.20 -5.88 26.67
CA SER A 31 11.67 -5.18 27.87
C SER A 31 11.70 -3.65 27.71
N ASN A 32 11.62 -3.14 26.48
CA ASN A 32 11.62 -1.71 26.19
C ASN A 32 10.20 -1.15 25.97
N PRO A 33 9.61 -0.40 26.92
CA PRO A 33 8.27 0.15 26.79
C PRO A 33 8.14 1.22 25.69
N TRP A 34 9.26 1.73 25.19
CA TRP A 34 9.34 2.74 24.13
C TRP A 34 9.46 2.12 22.72
N GLU A 35 9.68 0.81 22.62
CA GLU A 35 9.66 0.05 21.35
C GLU A 35 8.27 -0.53 21.07
N ARG A 36 7.26 0.35 21.02
CA ARG A 36 5.99 -0.01 20.38
C ARG A 36 6.14 0.19 18.88
N ASP A 37 6.34 -0.90 18.15
CA ASP A 37 6.38 -0.88 16.70
C ASP A 37 5.00 -0.50 16.14
N SER A 38 4.82 0.78 15.79
CA SER A 38 3.68 1.21 14.97
C SER A 38 4.04 0.99 13.50
N VAL A 39 3.51 -0.09 12.92
CA VAL A 39 3.64 -0.33 11.48
C VAL A 39 2.54 0.43 10.76
N ILE A 40 2.92 1.38 9.91
CA ILE A 40 2.01 2.17 9.08
C ILE A 40 2.14 1.69 7.64
N LEU A 41 1.04 1.24 7.05
CA LEU A 41 0.99 0.84 5.65
C LEU A 41 0.56 2.05 4.82
N VAL A 42 1.35 2.38 3.80
CA VAL A 42 1.07 3.49 2.89
C VAL A 42 1.02 2.97 1.45
N PRO A 43 -0.17 2.59 0.98
CA PRO A 43 -0.39 2.21 -0.42
C PRO A 43 -0.09 3.40 -1.35
N HIS A 44 0.61 3.13 -2.45
CA HIS A 44 0.91 4.11 -3.49
C HIS A 44 1.04 3.43 -4.85
N SER A 45 1.03 4.23 -5.91
CA SER A 45 1.36 3.80 -7.27
C SER A 45 2.19 4.88 -7.93
N HIS A 46 3.39 4.52 -8.39
CA HIS A 46 4.23 5.41 -9.18
C HIS A 46 3.75 5.40 -10.63
N ASN A 47 3.52 6.59 -11.19
CA ASN A 47 2.96 6.75 -12.53
C ASN A 47 3.82 7.73 -13.33
N ASP A 48 4.76 7.21 -14.12
CA ASP A 48 5.63 8.03 -14.95
C ASP A 48 4.85 8.80 -16.03
N PRO A 49 4.90 10.14 -16.08
CA PRO A 49 4.25 10.94 -17.11
C PRO A 49 5.06 10.95 -18.41
N GLY A 50 5.34 9.76 -18.94
CA GLY A 50 6.22 9.54 -20.09
C GLY A 50 7.50 8.83 -19.67
N TRP A 51 7.68 7.61 -20.17
CA TRP A 51 8.90 6.82 -20.00
C TRP A 51 9.04 5.86 -21.20
N LEU A 52 8.53 4.62 -21.09
CA LEU A 52 8.48 3.68 -22.21
C LEU A 52 7.29 3.91 -23.14
N LYS A 53 6.22 4.51 -22.62
CA LYS A 53 5.04 4.92 -23.37
C LYS A 53 4.86 6.43 -23.25
N THR A 54 4.08 6.99 -24.16
CA THR A 54 3.69 8.40 -24.08
C THR A 54 2.78 8.63 -22.88
N TYR A 55 2.72 9.89 -22.43
CA TYR A 55 1.84 10.34 -21.38
C TYR A 55 0.38 9.90 -21.61
N GLU A 56 -0.15 10.12 -22.82
CA GLU A 56 -1.53 9.76 -23.17
C GLU A 56 -1.75 8.25 -23.10
N ASN A 57 -0.81 7.45 -23.60
CA ASN A 57 -0.92 6.00 -23.56
C ASN A 57 -0.90 5.48 -22.13
N TYR A 58 -0.04 6.02 -21.26
CA TYR A 58 -0.09 5.68 -19.84
C TYR A 58 -1.42 6.08 -19.21
N PHE A 59 -1.92 7.29 -19.48
CA PHE A 59 -3.20 7.73 -18.95
C PHE A 59 -4.35 6.81 -19.37
N HIS A 60 -4.49 6.54 -20.67
CA HIS A 60 -5.61 5.81 -21.23
C HIS A 60 -5.64 4.34 -20.83
N TYR A 61 -4.47 3.69 -20.78
CA TYR A 61 -4.40 2.26 -20.51
C TYR A 61 -4.12 1.91 -19.05
N HIS A 62 -3.54 2.83 -18.25
CA HIS A 62 -3.10 2.55 -16.88
C HIS A 62 -3.66 3.56 -15.87
N SER A 63 -3.17 4.81 -15.85
CA SER A 63 -3.40 5.75 -14.75
C SER A 63 -4.89 6.03 -14.50
N ARG A 64 -5.69 6.16 -15.56
CA ARG A 64 -7.15 6.34 -15.46
C ARG A 64 -7.83 5.18 -14.73
N ASN A 65 -7.43 3.95 -15.02
CA ASN A 65 -8.02 2.76 -14.42
C ASN A 65 -7.65 2.67 -12.92
N ILE A 66 -6.42 3.06 -12.58
CA ILE A 66 -5.97 3.12 -11.19
C ILE A 66 -6.81 4.14 -10.41
N LEU A 67 -6.98 5.36 -10.95
CA LEU A 67 -7.76 6.42 -10.31
C LEU A 67 -9.25 6.07 -10.17
N ASN A 68 -9.86 5.46 -11.20
CA ASN A 68 -11.24 4.96 -11.12
C ASN A 68 -11.40 3.94 -9.98
N ASN A 69 -10.52 2.93 -9.94
CA ASN A 69 -10.54 1.93 -8.88
C ASN A 69 -10.30 2.56 -7.51
N LEU A 70 -9.37 3.52 -7.40
CA LEU A 70 -9.13 4.23 -6.16
C LEU A 70 -10.39 4.90 -5.63
N ALA A 71 -11.07 5.68 -6.48
CA ALA A 71 -12.28 6.41 -6.12
C ALA A 71 -13.44 5.50 -5.70
N GLU A 72 -13.56 4.32 -6.31
CA GLU A 72 -14.57 3.33 -5.93
C GLU A 72 -14.20 2.62 -4.62
N LYS A 73 -12.94 2.19 -4.48
CA LYS A 73 -12.53 1.32 -3.37
C LYS A 73 -12.35 2.07 -2.06
N LEU A 74 -11.89 3.32 -2.09
CA LEU A 74 -11.81 4.14 -0.88
C LEU A 74 -13.21 4.42 -0.27
N LYS A 75 -14.28 4.40 -1.08
CA LYS A 75 -15.66 4.48 -0.57
C LYS A 75 -16.10 3.20 0.14
N VAL A 76 -15.64 2.04 -0.34
CA VAL A 76 -15.98 0.72 0.23
C VAL A 76 -15.16 0.44 1.49
N PHE A 77 -13.90 0.88 1.54
CA PHE A 77 -12.98 0.63 2.64
C PHE A 77 -12.59 1.95 3.33
N PRO A 78 -13.38 2.45 4.29
CA PRO A 78 -13.18 3.77 4.89
C PRO A 78 -11.88 3.90 5.72
N ASN A 79 -11.30 2.78 6.16
CA ASN A 79 -10.03 2.75 6.89
C ASN A 79 -8.81 2.63 5.96
N MET A 80 -9.02 2.48 4.65
CA MET A 80 -7.94 2.37 3.68
C MET A 80 -7.44 3.77 3.31
N THR A 81 -6.12 3.93 3.22
CA THR A 81 -5.47 5.14 2.77
C THR A 81 -4.70 4.87 1.48
N PHE A 82 -4.42 5.93 0.72
CA PHE A 82 -3.61 5.85 -0.49
C PHE A 82 -2.99 7.21 -0.79
N ILE A 83 -1.74 7.23 -1.26
CA ILE A 83 -1.07 8.45 -1.70
C ILE A 83 -0.92 8.46 -3.23
N TRP A 84 -1.21 9.61 -3.84
CA TRP A 84 -1.05 9.87 -5.26
C TRP A 84 -0.16 11.10 -5.45
N SER A 85 0.84 11.03 -6.34
CA SER A 85 1.85 12.08 -6.50
C SER A 85 1.68 12.88 -7.78
N GLU A 86 1.34 12.23 -8.90
CA GLU A 86 1.43 12.84 -10.22
C GLU A 86 0.16 13.61 -10.60
N ILE A 87 0.15 14.92 -10.28
CA ILE A 87 -1.00 15.81 -10.51
C ILE A 87 -1.37 15.94 -11.99
N SER A 88 -0.43 15.78 -12.93
CA SER A 88 -0.73 15.82 -14.37
C SER A 88 -1.84 14.83 -14.74
N PHE A 89 -1.66 13.56 -14.37
CA PHE A 89 -2.66 12.52 -14.59
C PHE A 89 -3.93 12.75 -13.78
N PHE A 90 -3.80 13.25 -12.54
CA PHE A 90 -4.97 13.53 -11.70
C PHE A 90 -5.84 14.65 -12.28
N SER A 91 -5.24 15.75 -12.76
CA SER A 91 -5.96 16.86 -13.41
C SER A 91 -6.69 16.38 -14.65
N GLN A 92 -6.00 15.64 -15.52
CA GLN A 92 -6.62 15.10 -16.72
C GLN A 92 -7.76 14.11 -16.42
N TRP A 93 -7.68 13.37 -15.31
CA TRP A 93 -8.75 12.49 -14.85
C TRP A 93 -9.93 13.29 -14.28
N TRP A 94 -9.67 14.35 -13.52
CA TRP A 94 -10.70 15.16 -12.85
C TRP A 94 -11.48 16.08 -13.80
N GLU A 95 -10.82 16.59 -14.83
CA GLU A 95 -11.44 17.46 -15.84
C GLU A 95 -12.38 16.71 -16.82
N ARG A 96 -12.40 15.37 -16.76
CA ARG A 96 -13.20 14.51 -17.64
C ARG A 96 -14.36 13.86 -16.90
#